data_AF-A0A7S4Q1H0-F1
#
_entry.id   AF-A0A7S4Q1H0-F1
#
_cell.length_a   1.000
_cell.length_b   1.000
_cell.length_c   1.000
_cell.angle_alpha   90.00
_cell.angle_beta   90.00
_cell.angle_gamma   90.00
#
_symmetry.space_group_name_H-M   'P 1'
#
loop_
_entity.id
_entity.type
_entity.pdbx_description
1 polymer ?
#
loop_
_entity_poly.entity_id
_entity_poly.type
_entity_poly.pdbx_seq_one_letter_code
_entity_poly.pdbx_strand_id
1 'polypeptide(L)'
;ETTQLLLDVRASPNIASRRGALTPLMLAADSGSVDLCGALLRARADAALKNCNFMNAMDYAMGHQMRHEGETRQRFSAVVRLLDGVLAPTSSAEQAEARRRRRRRRRVAYAENDRIGILWYLDDEADEVLVREVAEEDQAHRAGVRAGWALLSVDGCEAELQSGPEARQQVVRALRPPVTLEFGRPLDFPEELWHPQLAAAPRDRRPHR
;
A
#
# COMPACT_ATOMS: atom_id res chain seq x y z
N GLU A 1 8.95 25.86 14.62
CA GLU A 1 9.05 25.12 15.89
C GLU A 1 8.04 23.97 16.06
N THR A 2 6.92 23.92 15.36
CA THR A 2 5.93 22.81 15.46
C THR A 2 6.38 21.50 14.81
N THR A 3 7.41 21.53 13.95
CA THR A 3 7.89 20.39 13.15
C THR A 3 8.88 19.48 13.90
N GLN A 4 9.61 20.02 14.88
CA GLN A 4 10.47 19.21 15.76
C GLN A 4 9.66 18.46 16.81
N LEU A 5 8.56 19.05 17.30
CA LEU A 5 7.77 18.44 18.38
C LEU A 5 7.01 17.16 17.95
N LEU A 6 6.68 17.00 16.66
CA LEU A 6 6.00 15.82 16.12
C LEU A 6 6.94 14.64 15.82
N LEU A 7 8.25 14.89 15.75
CA LEU A 7 9.28 13.87 15.52
C LEU A 7 9.86 13.30 16.83
N ASP A 8 9.68 14.00 17.95
CA ASP A 8 10.16 13.58 19.28
C ASP A 8 9.21 12.61 20.01
N VAL A 9 7.96 12.50 19.56
CA VAL A 9 7.07 11.42 19.97
C VAL A 9 7.27 10.27 18.98
N ARG A 10 7.22 9.01 19.43
CA ARG A 10 7.36 7.77 18.63
C ARG A 10 6.30 7.60 17.49
N ALA A 11 5.79 8.69 16.93
CA ALA A 11 4.91 8.70 15.78
C ALA A 11 5.69 8.21 14.56
N SER A 12 5.26 7.08 13.99
CA SER A 12 5.80 6.61 12.73
C SER A 12 5.54 7.67 11.65
N PRO A 13 6.56 8.14 10.90
CA PRO A 13 6.42 9.23 9.92
C PRO A 13 5.57 8.86 8.70
N ASN A 14 5.19 7.58 8.59
CA ASN A 14 4.37 7.01 7.53
C ASN A 14 2.89 6.89 7.91
N ILE A 15 2.48 7.37 9.11
CA ILE A 15 1.06 7.28 9.51
C ILE A 15 0.22 8.16 8.59
N ALA A 16 -0.64 7.53 7.80
CA ALA A 16 -1.59 8.21 6.94
C ALA A 16 -2.77 8.78 7.74
N SER A 17 -3.23 9.97 7.36
CA SER A 17 -4.44 10.59 7.89
C SER A 17 -5.66 9.72 7.60
N ARG A 18 -6.61 9.68 8.56
CA ARG A 18 -7.91 9.03 8.36
C ARG A 18 -8.72 9.62 7.20
N ARG A 19 -8.42 10.86 6.79
CA ARG A 19 -9.07 11.50 5.64
C ARG A 19 -8.12 11.46 4.44
N GLY A 20 -8.45 10.61 3.48
CA GLY A 20 -7.76 10.53 2.19
C GLY A 20 -6.38 9.87 2.22
N ALA A 21 -5.96 9.28 3.35
CA ALA A 21 -4.66 8.63 3.52
C ALA A 21 -3.45 9.54 3.26
N LEU A 22 -3.54 10.82 3.62
CA LEU A 22 -2.44 11.76 3.48
C LEU A 22 -1.35 11.49 4.53
N THR A 23 -0.12 11.24 4.09
CA THR A 23 1.04 11.11 4.97
C THR A 23 1.58 12.49 5.36
N PRO A 24 2.33 12.61 6.46
CA PRO A 24 3.03 13.84 6.82
C PRO A 24 3.90 14.37 5.69
N LEU A 25 4.53 13.47 4.91
CA LEU A 25 5.38 13.85 3.79
C LEU A 25 4.57 14.40 2.60
N MET A 26 3.38 13.86 2.32
CA MET A 26 2.47 14.43 1.32
C MET A 26 2.02 15.84 1.71
N LEU A 27 1.65 16.05 2.98
CA LEU A 27 1.26 17.37 3.48
C LEU A 27 2.42 18.38 3.42
N ALA A 28 3.63 17.93 3.75
CA ALA A 28 4.84 18.76 3.62
C ALA A 28 5.09 19.15 2.16
N ALA A 29 4.92 18.21 1.23
CA ALA A 29 5.10 18.46 -0.19
C ALA A 29 4.00 19.37 -0.78
N ASP A 30 2.75 19.20 -0.36
CA ASP A 30 1.60 20.07 -0.70
C ASP A 30 1.83 21.51 -0.22
N SER A 31 2.47 21.69 0.93
CA SER A 31 2.84 23.02 1.45
C SER A 31 4.07 23.65 0.79
N GLY A 32 4.82 22.89 -0.02
CA GLY A 32 6.08 23.34 -0.64
C GLY A 32 7.24 23.53 0.35
N SER A 33 7.15 22.93 1.55
CA SER A 33 8.16 23.09 2.60
C SER A 33 9.32 22.11 2.42
N VAL A 34 10.42 22.58 1.83
CA VAL A 34 11.65 21.81 1.60
C VAL A 34 12.23 21.29 2.92
N ASP A 35 12.30 22.14 3.94
CA ASP A 35 12.87 21.79 5.25
C ASP A 35 12.07 20.69 5.96
N LEU A 36 10.74 20.77 5.88
CA LEU A 36 9.86 19.78 6.47
C LEU A 36 9.95 18.43 5.73
N CYS A 37 9.99 18.46 4.40
CA CYS A 37 10.23 17.27 3.60
C CYS A 37 11.57 16.63 3.98
N GLY A 38 12.64 17.42 4.09
CA GLY A 38 13.97 16.93 4.48
C GLY A 38 13.99 16.34 5.89
N ALA A 39 13.27 16.94 6.85
CA ALA A 39 13.14 16.41 8.21
C ALA A 39 12.43 15.06 8.25
N LEU A 40 11.32 14.93 7.52
CA LEU A 40 10.54 13.70 7.44
C LEU A 40 11.32 12.59 6.74
N LEU A 41 12.02 12.89 5.65
CA LEU A 41 12.89 11.94 4.95
C LEU A 41 14.02 11.44 5.86
N ARG A 42 14.67 12.33 6.63
CA ARG A 42 15.65 11.94 7.65
C ARG A 42 15.07 11.04 8.74
N ALA A 43 13.79 11.24 9.07
CA ALA A 43 13.05 10.38 9.98
C ALA A 43 12.63 9.03 9.36
N ARG A 44 13.03 8.72 8.11
CA ARG A 44 12.66 7.54 7.32
C ARG A 44 11.20 7.54 6.86
N ALA A 45 10.65 8.72 6.55
CA ALA A 45 9.39 8.81 5.81
C ALA A 45 9.53 8.16 4.42
N ASP A 46 8.56 7.36 4.03
CA ASP A 46 8.52 6.72 2.71
C ASP A 46 7.85 7.66 1.69
N ALA A 47 8.65 8.13 0.73
CA ALA A 47 8.23 9.06 -0.31
C ALA A 47 7.34 8.42 -1.39
N ALA A 48 7.34 7.10 -1.53
CA ALA A 48 6.55 6.42 -2.56
C ALA A 48 5.17 5.98 -2.07
N LEU A 49 4.82 6.25 -0.80
CA LEU A 49 3.47 6.04 -0.31
C LEU A 49 2.51 6.83 -1.16
N LYS A 50 1.43 6.17 -1.57
CA LYS A 50 0.33 6.76 -2.32
C LYS A 50 -0.88 6.90 -1.42
N ASN A 51 -1.64 7.96 -1.63
CA ASN A 51 -2.89 8.20 -0.93
C ASN A 51 -4.07 7.51 -1.66
N CYS A 52 -5.31 7.80 -1.26
CA CYS A 52 -6.49 7.17 -1.87
C CYS A 52 -6.72 7.51 -3.34
N ASN A 53 -6.06 8.55 -3.85
CA ASN A 53 -6.12 9.00 -5.24
C ASN A 53 -4.90 8.54 -6.03
N PHE A 54 -4.13 7.56 -5.49
CA PHE A 54 -2.88 7.08 -6.06
C PHE A 54 -1.77 8.12 -6.17
N MET A 55 -1.87 9.23 -5.42
CA MET A 55 -0.90 10.33 -5.42
C MET A 55 0.11 10.17 -4.30
N ASN A 56 1.39 10.27 -4.61
CA ASN A 56 2.48 10.34 -3.64
C ASN A 56 2.89 11.79 -3.34
N ALA A 57 3.87 11.99 -2.46
CA ALA A 57 4.34 13.33 -2.09
C ALA A 57 4.90 14.12 -3.29
N MET A 58 5.57 13.46 -4.23
CA MET A 58 6.12 14.11 -5.43
C MET A 58 5.02 14.57 -6.38
N ASP A 59 3.93 13.80 -6.52
CA ASP A 59 2.79 14.17 -7.36
C ASP A 59 2.11 15.46 -6.87
N TYR A 60 2.01 15.65 -5.55
CA TYR A 60 1.53 16.90 -4.95
C TYR A 60 2.45 18.09 -5.28
N ALA A 61 3.76 17.91 -5.10
CA ALA A 61 4.73 18.98 -5.40
C ALA A 61 4.75 19.36 -6.89
N MET A 62 4.67 18.38 -7.79
CA MET A 62 4.56 18.63 -9.23
C MET A 62 3.26 19.34 -9.61
N GLY A 63 2.14 18.92 -9.01
CA GLY A 63 0.82 19.52 -9.25
C GLY A 63 0.77 21.02 -8.94
N HIS A 64 1.50 21.47 -7.92
CA HIS A 64 1.67 22.89 -7.58
C HIS A 64 2.72 23.59 -8.43
N GLN A 65 3.84 22.92 -8.75
CA GLN A 65 4.89 23.48 -9.62
C GLN A 65 4.35 23.88 -11.00
N MET A 66 3.40 23.12 -11.55
CA MET A 66 2.79 23.41 -12.86
C MET A 66 1.71 24.49 -12.79
N ARG A 67 1.10 24.72 -11.63
CA ARG A 67 0.01 25.68 -11.43
C ARG A 67 0.48 27.08 -11.03
N HIS A 68 1.68 27.18 -10.45
CA HIS A 68 2.24 28.42 -9.93
C HIS A 68 3.44 28.91 -10.74
N GLU A 69 3.71 30.20 -10.66
CA GLU A 69 4.84 30.87 -11.31
C GLU A 69 5.72 31.60 -10.26
N GLY A 70 6.89 32.06 -10.68
CA GLY A 70 7.80 32.84 -9.83
C GLY A 70 8.41 32.05 -8.66
N GLU A 71 8.51 32.69 -7.50
CA GLU A 71 9.15 32.12 -6.29
C GLU A 71 8.43 30.87 -5.78
N THR A 72 7.10 30.82 -5.90
CA THR A 72 6.31 29.65 -5.50
C THR A 72 6.68 28.42 -6.31
N ARG A 73 6.83 28.57 -7.63
CA ARG A 73 7.30 27.48 -8.52
C ARG A 73 8.70 26.99 -8.14
N GLN A 74 9.60 27.90 -7.76
CA GLN A 74 10.96 27.55 -7.35
C GLN A 74 10.97 26.74 -6.05
N ARG A 75 10.10 27.08 -5.08
CA ARG A 75 9.94 26.28 -3.84
C ARG A 75 9.50 24.86 -4.14
N PHE A 76 8.44 24.68 -4.93
CA PHE A 76 7.99 23.34 -5.32
C PHE A 76 9.03 22.59 -6.18
N SER A 77 9.77 23.28 -7.05
CA SER A 77 10.87 22.69 -7.81
C SER A 77 11.98 22.14 -6.91
N ALA A 78 12.30 22.81 -5.80
CA ALA A 78 13.26 22.32 -4.81
C ALA A 78 12.75 21.06 -4.09
N VAL A 79 11.46 21.01 -3.74
CA VAL A 79 10.82 19.82 -3.17
C VAL A 79 10.86 18.65 -4.15
N VAL A 80 10.52 18.89 -5.42
CA VAL A 80 10.57 17.86 -6.47
C VAL A 80 11.98 17.29 -6.61
N ARG A 81 13.01 18.13 -6.66
CA ARG A 81 14.41 17.66 -6.72
C ARG A 81 14.81 16.83 -5.49
N LEU A 82 14.37 17.24 -4.30
CA LEU A 82 14.64 16.51 -3.06
C LEU A 82 14.01 15.12 -3.09
N LEU A 83 12.76 15.01 -3.53
CA LEU A 83 12.03 13.75 -3.60
C LEU A 83 12.53 12.86 -4.75
N ASP A 84 12.87 13.45 -5.89
CA ASP A 84 13.43 12.74 -7.05
C ASP A 84 14.74 12.02 -6.71
N GLY A 85 15.63 12.66 -5.94
CA GLY A 85 16.87 12.01 -5.47
C GLY A 85 16.66 10.83 -4.50
N VAL A 86 15.52 10.78 -3.81
CA VAL A 86 15.12 9.68 -2.92
C VAL A 86 14.37 8.58 -3.68
N LEU A 87 13.60 8.96 -4.69
CA LEU A 87 12.82 8.07 -5.55
C LEU A 87 13.66 7.51 -6.72
N ALA A 88 14.86 8.04 -6.97
CA ALA A 88 15.82 7.50 -7.91
C ALA A 88 16.04 5.99 -7.65
N PRO A 89 16.18 5.17 -8.71
CA PRO A 89 15.78 3.77 -8.68
C PRO A 89 16.83 2.93 -7.96
N THR A 90 16.65 2.70 -6.66
CA THR A 90 16.82 1.32 -6.18
C THR A 90 15.64 0.57 -6.77
N SER A 91 15.90 -0.55 -7.45
CA SER A 91 14.91 -1.15 -8.36
C SER A 91 13.53 -1.22 -7.69
N SER A 92 12.48 -0.84 -8.44
CA SER A 92 11.09 -0.92 -7.96
C SER A 92 10.81 -2.27 -7.26
N ALA A 93 11.44 -3.34 -7.75
CA ALA A 93 11.46 -4.67 -7.15
C ALA A 93 12.19 -4.76 -5.79
N GLU A 94 13.40 -4.22 -5.62
CA GLU A 94 14.12 -4.21 -4.33
C GLU A 94 13.43 -3.33 -3.28
N GLN A 95 12.84 -2.20 -3.69
CA GLN A 95 12.06 -1.36 -2.77
C GLN A 95 10.74 -2.04 -2.40
N ALA A 96 10.05 -2.65 -3.37
CA ALA A 96 8.86 -3.47 -3.12
C ALA A 96 9.19 -4.67 -2.22
N GLU A 97 10.34 -5.31 -2.40
CA GLU A 97 10.80 -6.45 -1.62
C GLU A 97 11.24 -6.04 -0.20
N ALA A 98 11.98 -4.94 -0.06
CA ALA A 98 12.32 -4.37 1.25
C ALA A 98 11.05 -3.93 2.02
N ARG A 99 10.04 -3.42 1.31
CA ARG A 99 8.69 -3.18 1.86
C ARG A 99 8.04 -4.50 2.27
N ARG A 100 7.99 -5.52 1.41
CA ARG A 100 7.44 -6.86 1.69
C ARG A 100 8.07 -7.51 2.93
N ARG A 101 9.37 -7.33 3.16
CA ARG A 101 10.09 -7.87 4.32
C ARG A 101 9.71 -7.21 5.65
N ARG A 102 9.19 -5.98 5.64
CA ARG A 102 8.75 -5.26 6.85
C ARG A 102 7.27 -5.50 7.19
N ARG A 103 6.53 -6.24 6.35
CA ARG A 103 5.11 -6.55 6.55
C ARG A 103 4.92 -7.57 7.67
N ARG A 104 3.92 -7.35 8.53
CA ARG A 104 3.42 -8.43 9.39
C ARG A 104 2.78 -9.48 8.48
N ARG A 105 3.30 -10.70 8.54
CA ARG A 105 2.87 -11.84 7.74
C ARG A 105 1.95 -12.75 8.54
N ARG A 106 0.94 -13.32 7.88
CA ARG A 106 0.06 -14.35 8.44
C ARG A 106 0.03 -15.53 7.48
N ARG A 107 0.42 -16.69 7.98
CA ARG A 107 0.35 -17.95 7.25
C ARG A 107 -0.90 -18.70 7.70
N VAL A 108 -1.74 -19.09 6.75
CA VAL A 108 -3.03 -19.76 7.00
C VAL A 108 -3.06 -21.02 6.16
N ALA A 109 -3.20 -22.18 6.81
CA ALA A 109 -3.28 -23.47 6.13
C ALA A 109 -4.75 -23.93 6.05
N TYR A 110 -5.17 -24.36 4.87
CA TYR A 110 -6.47 -24.95 4.61
C TYR A 110 -6.29 -26.45 4.37
N ALA A 111 -6.98 -27.28 5.15
CA ALA A 111 -7.04 -28.73 4.99
C ALA A 111 -8.09 -29.13 3.93
N GLU A 112 -8.08 -30.38 3.48
CA GLU A 112 -8.94 -30.90 2.39
C GLU A 112 -10.44 -30.58 2.54
N ASN A 113 -10.96 -30.54 3.77
CA ASN A 113 -12.37 -30.28 4.05
C ASN A 113 -12.69 -28.80 4.33
N ASP A 114 -11.68 -27.95 4.39
CA ASP A 114 -11.89 -26.53 4.66
C ASP A 114 -12.47 -25.82 3.43
N ARG A 115 -13.03 -24.64 3.66
CA ARG A 115 -13.50 -23.74 2.59
C ARG A 115 -12.77 -22.43 2.70
N ILE A 116 -12.42 -21.86 1.55
CA ILE A 116 -11.83 -20.53 1.45
C ILE A 116 -12.97 -19.53 1.16
N GLY A 117 -13.49 -18.93 2.23
CA GLY A 117 -14.49 -17.86 2.22
C GLY A 117 -13.88 -16.47 2.08
N ILE A 118 -12.85 -16.33 1.24
CA ILE A 118 -12.19 -15.05 0.94
C ILE A 118 -12.70 -14.54 -0.41
N LEU A 119 -13.15 -13.29 -0.43
CA LEU A 119 -13.40 -12.55 -1.66
C LEU A 119 -12.16 -11.74 -2.02
N TRP A 120 -11.72 -11.85 -3.27
CA TRP A 120 -10.50 -11.19 -3.75
C TRP A 120 -10.83 -9.92 -4.53
N TYR A 121 -9.89 -8.98 -4.51
CA TYR A 121 -9.85 -7.84 -5.40
C TYR A 121 -8.71 -8.03 -6.40
N LEU A 122 -9.09 -8.04 -7.67
CA LEU A 122 -8.22 -8.23 -8.82
C LEU A 122 -8.50 -7.04 -9.74
N ASP A 123 -7.51 -6.20 -9.91
CA ASP A 123 -7.55 -5.06 -10.82
C ASP A 123 -6.34 -5.19 -11.73
N ASP A 124 -6.54 -4.97 -13.02
CA ASP A 124 -5.47 -5.07 -14.02
C ASP A 124 -4.39 -4.00 -13.77
N GLU A 125 -4.75 -2.92 -13.07
CA GLU A 125 -3.83 -1.87 -12.61
C GLU A 125 -3.27 -2.12 -11.20
N ALA A 126 -3.79 -3.09 -10.43
CA ALA A 126 -3.28 -3.35 -9.08
C ALA A 126 -2.03 -4.23 -9.10
N ASP A 127 -1.00 -3.79 -8.38
CA ASP A 127 0.28 -4.50 -8.25
C ASP A 127 0.21 -5.77 -7.37
N GLU A 128 -0.86 -5.96 -6.59
CA GLU A 128 -1.02 -7.07 -5.64
C GLU A 128 -2.47 -7.60 -5.64
N VAL A 129 -2.64 -8.89 -5.33
CA VAL A 129 -3.97 -9.47 -5.06
C VAL A 129 -4.38 -9.09 -3.65
N LEU A 130 -5.50 -8.40 -3.52
CA LEU A 130 -5.97 -7.93 -2.21
C LEU A 130 -7.18 -8.73 -1.73
N VAL A 131 -7.29 -8.88 -0.42
CA VAL A 131 -8.47 -9.40 0.26
C VAL A 131 -9.53 -8.30 0.24
N ARG A 132 -10.66 -8.56 -0.41
CA ARG A 132 -11.83 -7.68 -0.40
C ARG A 132 -12.67 -7.89 0.85
N GLU A 133 -12.94 -9.15 1.16
CA GLU A 133 -13.78 -9.58 2.28
C GLU A 133 -13.33 -10.97 2.73
N VAL A 134 -13.50 -11.26 4.02
CA VAL A 134 -13.24 -12.58 4.58
C VAL A 134 -14.42 -12.95 5.47
N ALA A 135 -15.01 -14.12 5.24
CA ALA A 135 -16.07 -14.64 6.09
C ALA A 135 -15.59 -14.78 7.55
N GLU A 136 -16.45 -14.45 8.53
CA GLU A 136 -16.06 -14.45 9.95
C GLU A 136 -15.66 -15.85 10.44
N GLU A 137 -16.27 -16.87 9.88
CA GLU A 137 -15.99 -18.27 10.16
C GLU A 137 -14.69 -18.79 9.53
N ASP A 138 -14.10 -18.07 8.57
CA ASP A 138 -12.91 -18.48 7.82
C ASP A 138 -11.64 -18.49 8.69
N GLN A 139 -10.75 -19.43 8.40
CA GLN A 139 -9.46 -19.55 9.08
C GLN A 139 -8.60 -18.28 8.93
N ALA A 140 -8.65 -17.61 7.78
CA ALA A 140 -7.99 -16.33 7.57
C ALA A 140 -8.53 -15.25 8.50
N HIS A 141 -9.85 -15.18 8.71
CA HIS A 141 -10.43 -14.21 9.64
C HIS A 141 -9.97 -14.48 11.08
N ARG A 142 -9.97 -15.76 11.50
CA ARG A 142 -9.47 -16.18 12.82
C ARG A 142 -7.97 -15.91 13.01
N ALA A 143 -7.18 -16.02 11.94
CA ALA A 143 -5.77 -15.68 11.92
C ALA A 143 -5.49 -14.16 11.94
N GLY A 144 -6.53 -13.33 11.86
CA GLY A 144 -6.44 -11.87 11.89
C GLY A 144 -6.25 -11.22 10.52
N VAL A 145 -6.50 -11.94 9.43
CA VAL A 145 -6.53 -11.39 8.07
C VAL A 145 -7.84 -10.61 7.89
N ARG A 146 -7.77 -9.46 7.22
CA ARG A 146 -8.88 -8.53 7.05
C ARG A 146 -8.87 -7.96 5.63
N ALA A 147 -9.91 -7.19 5.29
CA ALA A 147 -9.96 -6.48 4.03
C ALA A 147 -8.72 -5.56 3.86
N GLY A 148 -8.21 -5.47 2.64
CA GLY A 148 -6.99 -4.74 2.27
C GLY A 148 -5.69 -5.52 2.49
N TRP A 149 -5.72 -6.71 3.10
CA TRP A 149 -4.54 -7.57 3.20
C TRP A 149 -4.14 -8.11 1.83
N ALA A 150 -2.84 -8.16 1.55
CA ALA A 150 -2.32 -8.68 0.28
C ALA A 150 -2.03 -10.17 0.38
N LEU A 151 -2.37 -10.94 -0.65
CA LEU A 151 -1.88 -12.31 -0.83
C LEU A 151 -0.44 -12.25 -1.35
N LEU A 152 0.50 -12.76 -0.56
CA LEU A 152 1.93 -12.71 -0.87
C LEU A 152 2.42 -13.96 -1.60
N SER A 153 1.91 -15.13 -1.22
CA SER A 153 2.28 -16.41 -1.81
C SER A 153 1.20 -17.46 -1.60
N VAL A 154 1.15 -18.44 -2.49
CA VAL A 154 0.36 -19.68 -2.36
C VAL A 154 1.35 -20.84 -2.31
N ASP A 155 1.26 -21.69 -1.29
CA ASP A 155 2.16 -22.84 -1.05
C ASP A 155 3.67 -22.51 -1.04
N GLY A 156 4.03 -21.25 -0.79
CA GLY A 156 5.41 -20.77 -0.82
C GLY A 156 5.91 -20.37 -2.21
N CYS A 157 5.08 -20.43 -3.25
CA CYS A 157 5.38 -19.96 -4.60
C CYS A 157 5.05 -18.46 -4.74
N GLU A 158 5.99 -17.59 -4.37
CA GLU A 158 5.85 -16.13 -4.52
C GLU A 158 5.89 -15.67 -5.99
N ALA A 159 6.55 -16.45 -6.87
CA ALA A 159 6.83 -16.06 -8.26
C ALA A 159 5.57 -15.94 -9.13
N GLU A 160 4.59 -16.82 -8.95
CA GLU A 160 3.39 -16.89 -9.80
C GLU A 160 2.49 -15.66 -9.64
N LEU A 161 2.43 -15.11 -8.43
CA LEU A 161 1.70 -13.86 -8.15
C LEU A 161 2.43 -12.62 -8.65
N GLN A 162 3.72 -12.70 -8.97
CA GLN A 162 4.50 -11.56 -9.47
C GLN A 162 4.52 -11.47 -11.01
N SER A 163 4.15 -12.55 -11.71
CA SER A 163 4.27 -12.67 -13.17
C SER A 163 3.30 -11.79 -13.99
N GLY A 164 2.21 -11.29 -13.39
CA GLY A 164 1.27 -10.37 -14.07
C GLY A 164 -0.19 -10.53 -13.64
N PRO A 165 -1.09 -9.65 -14.10
CA PRO A 165 -2.50 -9.64 -13.68
C PRO A 165 -3.25 -10.92 -14.06
N GLU A 166 -3.06 -11.45 -15.27
CA GLU A 166 -3.68 -12.70 -15.71
C GLU A 166 -3.24 -13.90 -14.86
N ALA A 167 -1.93 -14.00 -14.57
CA ALA A 167 -1.37 -15.07 -13.74
C ALA A 167 -1.96 -15.03 -12.32
N ARG A 168 -2.07 -13.83 -11.73
CA ARG A 168 -2.72 -13.62 -10.42
C ARG A 168 -4.17 -14.09 -10.42
N GLN A 169 -4.95 -13.72 -11.45
CA GLN A 169 -6.34 -14.17 -11.57
C GLN A 169 -6.43 -15.69 -11.69
N GLN A 170 -5.52 -16.32 -12.44
CA GLN A 170 -5.49 -17.78 -12.61
C GLN A 170 -5.18 -18.48 -11.29
N VAL A 171 -4.17 -18.02 -10.54
CA VAL A 171 -3.81 -18.55 -9.22
C VAL A 171 -5.00 -18.48 -8.27
N VAL A 172 -5.62 -17.30 -8.14
CA VAL A 172 -6.78 -17.10 -7.26
C VAL A 172 -7.95 -18.01 -7.65
N ARG A 173 -8.24 -18.16 -8.94
CA ARG A 173 -9.32 -19.04 -9.43
C ARG A 173 -9.05 -20.51 -9.16
N ALA A 174 -7.78 -20.92 -9.19
CA ALA A 174 -7.32 -22.28 -8.97
C ALA A 174 -7.19 -22.66 -7.49
N LEU A 175 -7.30 -21.71 -6.55
CA LEU A 175 -7.19 -21.97 -5.12
C LEU A 175 -8.20 -23.03 -4.66
N ARG A 176 -7.71 -24.19 -4.25
CA ARG A 176 -8.50 -25.27 -3.67
C ARG A 176 -7.69 -25.88 -2.53
N PRO A 177 -8.31 -26.17 -1.37
CA PRO A 177 -7.64 -26.94 -0.34
C PRO A 177 -7.26 -28.34 -0.83
N PRO A 178 -6.17 -28.94 -0.32
CA PRO A 178 -5.31 -28.41 0.73
C PRO A 178 -4.32 -27.37 0.18
N VAL A 179 -4.24 -26.20 0.84
CA VAL A 179 -3.39 -25.09 0.38
C VAL A 179 -2.95 -24.23 1.56
N THR A 180 -1.74 -23.68 1.49
CA THR A 180 -1.26 -22.70 2.46
C THR A 180 -1.15 -21.32 1.83
N LEU A 181 -1.84 -20.34 2.40
CA LEU A 181 -1.82 -18.96 1.95
C LEU A 181 -0.98 -18.12 2.90
N GLU A 182 -0.15 -17.24 2.34
CA GLU A 182 0.57 -16.23 3.10
C GLU A 182 0.03 -14.84 2.79
N PHE A 183 -0.38 -14.13 3.83
CA PHE A 183 -0.92 -12.78 3.74
C PHE A 183 0.03 -11.76 4.36
N GLY A 184 0.07 -10.58 3.76
CA GLY A 184 0.80 -9.42 4.26
C GLY A 184 -0.15 -8.30 4.62
N ARG A 185 -0.01 -7.74 5.83
CA ARG A 185 -0.71 -6.50 6.17
C ARG A 185 -0.24 -5.38 5.22
N PRO A 186 -1.15 -4.55 4.68
CA PRO A 186 -0.76 -3.34 3.96
C PRO A 186 0.03 -2.45 4.93
N LEU A 187 1.23 -2.01 4.51
CA LEU A 187 2.15 -1.29 5.39
C LEU A 187 1.62 0.07 5.84
N ASP A 188 0.72 0.66 5.06
CA ASP A 188 0.54 2.11 5.05
C ASP A 188 -0.91 2.57 5.23
N PHE A 189 -1.85 1.64 5.44
CA PHE A 189 -3.28 1.94 5.50
C PHE A 189 -3.97 1.20 6.67
N PRO A 190 -4.66 1.92 7.57
CA PRO A 190 -5.66 1.34 8.47
C PRO A 190 -6.73 0.60 7.67
N GLU A 191 -7.21 -0.53 8.18
CA GLU A 191 -8.22 -1.38 7.51
C GLU A 191 -9.48 -0.59 7.13
N GLU A 192 -9.86 0.39 7.96
CA GLU A 192 -11.02 1.26 7.72
C GLU A 192 -10.92 2.11 6.43
N LEU A 193 -9.70 2.35 5.92
CA LEU A 193 -9.48 3.13 4.70
C LEU A 193 -9.60 2.29 3.42
N TRP A 194 -9.37 0.98 3.51
CA TRP A 194 -9.51 0.07 2.37
C TRP A 194 -10.97 -0.28 2.09
N HIS A 195 -11.80 -0.41 3.12
CA HIS A 195 -13.21 -0.80 2.97
C HIS A 195 -14.00 0.07 1.98
N PRO A 196 -13.93 1.42 2.01
CA PRO A 196 -14.62 2.28 1.05
C PRO A 196 -14.12 2.12 -0.39
N GLN A 197 -12.82 1.96 -0.59
CA GLN A 197 -12.19 1.83 -1.91
C GLN A 197 -12.53 0.49 -2.55
N LEU A 198 -12.40 -0.60 -1.78
CA LEU A 198 -12.81 -1.95 -2.19
C LEU A 198 -14.33 -2.05 -2.41
N ALA A 199 -15.14 -1.25 -1.70
CA ALA A 199 -16.59 -1.20 -1.91
C ALA A 199 -16.97 -0.46 -3.20
N ALA A 200 -16.27 0.62 -3.54
CA ALA A 200 -16.50 1.43 -4.75
C ALA A 200 -16.01 0.73 -6.04
N ALA A 201 -15.01 -0.14 -5.93
CA ALA A 201 -14.46 -0.84 -7.07
C ALA A 201 -15.42 -1.91 -7.64
N PRO A 202 -15.43 -2.11 -8.98
CA PRO A 202 -16.37 -2.99 -9.65
C PRO A 202 -16.35 -4.39 -9.02
N ARG A 203 -17.55 -4.97 -8.84
CA ARG A 203 -17.70 -6.32 -8.31
C ARG A 203 -17.30 -7.30 -9.40
N ASP A 204 -16.10 -7.87 -9.31
CA ASP A 204 -15.83 -9.05 -10.10
C ASP A 204 -16.73 -10.18 -9.56
N ARG A 205 -17.72 -10.54 -10.37
CA ARG A 205 -18.77 -11.47 -10.00
C ARG A 205 -18.21 -12.87 -10.09
N ARG A 206 -17.84 -13.45 -8.94
CA ARG A 206 -18.34 -14.76 -8.46
C ARG A 206 -17.54 -15.18 -7.22
N PRO A 207 -18.18 -15.47 -6.07
CA PRO A 207 -17.53 -16.27 -5.04
C PRO A 207 -17.21 -17.64 -5.65
N HIS A 208 -15.99 -18.13 -5.42
CA HIS A 208 -15.60 -19.48 -5.81
C HIS A 208 -16.55 -20.47 -5.14
N ARG A 209 -17.40 -21.10 -5.95
CA ARG A 209 -18.21 -22.27 -5.55
C ARG A 209 -17.37 -23.54 -5.68
#